data_AF-A0A0A9FNI5-F1
#
_entry.id   AF-A0A0A9FNI5-F1
#
_cell.length_a   1.000
_cell.length_b   1.000
_cell.length_c   1.000
_cell.angle_alpha   90.00
_cell.angle_beta   90.00
_cell.angle_gamma   90.00
#
_symmetry.space_group_name_H-M   'P 1'
#
loop_
_entity.id
_entity.type
_entity.pdbx_description
1 polymer ?
#
loop_
_entity_poly.entity_id
_entity_poly.type
_entity_poly.pdbx_seq_one_letter_code
_entity_poly.pdbx_strand_id
1 'polypeptide(L)'
;MGGETYMSALKKPFPHLPMVASQGIKIGSIKGYMEAGASAVVLSDAIFDKELMRSGKFSGIFELASLATLEFLNLQVHKLIQIL
;
A
#
# COMPACT_ATOMS: atom_id res chain seq x y z
N MET A 1 -2.94 -6.33 17.49
CA MET A 1 -3.57 -5.00 17.33
C MET A 1 -2.79 -4.25 16.25
N GLY A 2 -3.46 -3.61 15.29
CA GLY A 2 -2.80 -2.99 14.13
C GLY A 2 -3.79 -2.82 12.98
N GLY A 3 -3.29 -2.55 11.77
CA GLY A 3 -4.12 -2.41 10.58
C GLY A 3 -4.69 -1.00 10.36
N GLU A 4 -5.58 -0.90 9.38
CA GLU A 4 -6.18 0.36 8.92
C GLU A 4 -6.92 1.10 10.04
N THR A 5 -7.72 0.38 10.83
CA THR A 5 -8.46 0.97 11.98
C THR A 5 -7.50 1.58 13.01
N TYR A 6 -6.38 0.91 13.28
CA TYR A 6 -5.39 1.40 14.22
C TYR A 6 -4.63 2.62 13.66
N MET A 7 -4.26 2.59 12.38
CA MET A 7 -3.68 3.74 11.68
C MET A 7 -4.60 4.96 11.76
N SER A 8 -5.89 4.79 11.46
CA SER A 8 -6.88 5.89 11.53
C SER A 8 -6.97 6.48 12.95
N ALA A 9 -7.00 5.63 13.97
CA ALA A 9 -7.01 6.06 15.36
C ALA A 9 -5.76 6.87 15.75
N LEU A 10 -4.57 6.48 15.25
CA LEU A 10 -3.32 7.22 15.47
C LEU A 10 -3.26 8.52 14.67
N LYS A 11 -3.77 8.52 13.43
CA LYS A 11 -3.71 9.69 12.55
C LYS A 11 -4.59 10.83 13.04
N LYS A 12 -5.73 10.52 13.69
CA LYS A 12 -6.70 11.50 14.20
C LYS A 12 -6.09 12.56 15.15
N PRO A 13 -5.33 12.21 16.21
CA PRO A 13 -4.66 13.21 17.06
C PRO A 13 -3.44 13.87 16.40
N PHE A 14 -2.88 13.29 15.33
CA PHE A 14 -1.66 13.80 14.65
C PHE A 14 -1.88 14.01 13.13
N PRO A 15 -2.82 14.89 12.74
CA PRO A 15 -3.27 14.99 11.34
C PRO A 15 -2.14 15.34 10.36
N HIS A 16 -1.12 16.09 10.82
CA HIS A 16 -0.02 16.53 9.98
C HIS A 16 1.22 15.63 10.03
N LEU A 17 1.32 14.69 10.99
CA LEU A 17 2.49 13.82 11.10
C LEU A 17 2.48 12.79 9.96
N PRO A 18 3.49 12.74 9.08
CA PRO A 18 3.56 11.71 8.04
C PRO A 18 3.70 10.33 8.71
N MET A 19 2.88 9.37 8.26
CA MET A 19 2.88 8.02 8.80
C MET A 19 3.03 7.02 7.66
N VAL A 20 3.88 6.01 7.86
CA VAL A 20 4.12 4.96 6.87
C VAL A 20 3.59 3.65 7.43
N ALA A 21 2.62 3.03 6.73
CA ALA A 21 2.17 1.69 7.09
C ALA A 21 3.22 0.68 6.62
N SER A 22 3.74 -0.11 7.55
CA SER A 22 4.80 -1.08 7.29
C SER A 22 4.45 -2.42 7.91
N GLN A 23 4.96 -3.48 7.29
CA GLN A 23 4.71 -4.89 7.57
C GLN A 23 3.28 -5.37 7.32
N GLY A 24 3.17 -6.59 6.76
CA GLY A 24 1.88 -7.25 6.53
C GLY A 24 0.97 -6.56 5.49
N ILE A 25 1.46 -5.53 4.80
CA ILE A 25 0.72 -4.86 3.73
C ILE A 25 0.64 -5.79 2.53
N LYS A 26 -0.58 -5.99 2.04
CA LYS A 26 -0.86 -6.69 0.78
C LYS A 26 -1.15 -5.66 -0.29
N ILE A 27 -0.93 -6.00 -1.55
CA ILE A 27 -1.25 -5.13 -2.70
C ILE A 27 -2.70 -4.63 -2.55
N GLY A 28 -3.69 -5.54 -2.49
CA GLY A 28 -5.11 -5.17 -2.34
C GLY A 28 -5.53 -4.45 -1.04
N SER A 29 -4.61 -4.16 -0.12
CA SER A 29 -4.86 -3.34 1.08
C SER A 29 -4.29 -1.92 0.96
N ILE A 30 -3.59 -1.58 -0.13
CA ILE A 30 -2.98 -0.25 -0.32
C ILE A 30 -4.03 0.85 -0.12
N LYS A 31 -5.19 0.70 -0.78
CA LYS A 31 -6.31 1.65 -0.69
C LYS A 31 -6.70 1.97 0.75
N GLY A 32 -6.99 0.94 1.53
CA GLY A 32 -7.50 1.09 2.89
C GLY A 32 -6.52 1.81 3.81
N TYR A 33 -5.22 1.53 3.69
CA TYR A 33 -4.21 2.27 4.45
C TYR A 33 -4.07 3.74 4.03
N MET A 34 -4.14 4.02 2.72
CA MET A 34 -4.12 5.41 2.23
C MET A 34 -5.35 6.20 2.71
N GLU A 35 -6.53 5.57 2.74
CA GLU A 35 -7.77 6.15 3.27
C GLU A 35 -7.74 6.32 4.79
N ALA A 36 -7.08 5.40 5.51
CA ALA A 36 -6.81 5.53 6.95
C ALA A 36 -5.80 6.65 7.28
N GLY A 37 -5.21 7.30 6.27
CA GLY A 37 -4.35 8.46 6.41
C GLY A 37 -2.85 8.15 6.41
N ALA A 38 -2.45 6.97 5.93
CA ALA A 38 -1.05 6.71 5.62
C ALA A 38 -0.54 7.66 4.52
N SER A 39 0.67 8.18 4.70
CA SER A 39 1.39 8.95 3.69
C SER A 39 2.05 8.04 2.65
N ALA A 40 2.44 6.83 3.07
CA ALA A 40 2.99 5.79 2.21
C ALA A 40 2.74 4.41 2.82
N VAL A 41 2.90 3.38 1.99
CA VAL A 41 2.85 1.97 2.42
C VAL A 41 4.07 1.23 1.91
N VAL A 42 4.59 0.29 2.69
CA VAL A 42 5.73 -0.55 2.33
C VAL A 42 5.24 -1.90 1.85
N LEU A 43 5.58 -2.27 0.61
CA LEU A 43 5.08 -3.48 -0.08
C LEU A 43 6.09 -4.63 -0.15
N SER A 44 7.17 -4.59 0.64
CA SER A 44 8.30 -5.54 0.61
C SER A 44 7.88 -6.98 0.28
N ASP A 45 7.25 -7.70 1.21
CA ASP A 45 6.88 -9.11 1.03
C ASP A 45 5.76 -9.32 0.01
N ALA A 46 5.02 -8.26 -0.35
CA ALA A 46 3.97 -8.33 -1.36
C ALA A 46 4.51 -8.24 -2.79
N ILE A 47 5.74 -7.74 -2.97
CA ILE A 47 6.44 -7.66 -4.27
C ILE A 47 7.56 -8.69 -4.37
N PHE A 48 8.39 -8.77 -3.33
CA PHE A 48 9.54 -9.67 -3.27
C PHE A 48 9.13 -11.01 -2.65
N ASP A 49 8.24 -11.72 -3.33
CA ASP A 49 7.84 -13.07 -2.92
C ASP A 49 9.09 -13.96 -2.75
N LYS A 50 9.17 -14.65 -1.60
CA LYS A 50 10.37 -15.40 -1.22
C LYS A 50 10.65 -16.55 -2.16
N GLU A 51 9.62 -17.22 -2.68
CA GLU A 51 9.81 -18.35 -3.59
C GLU A 51 10.17 -17.87 -5.00
N LEU A 52 9.62 -16.76 -5.47
CA LEU A 52 10.05 -16.11 -6.71
C LEU A 52 11.52 -15.65 -6.61
N MET A 53 11.91 -15.03 -5.50
CA MET A 53 13.29 -14.63 -5.24
C MET A 53 14.23 -15.84 -5.22
N ARG A 54 13.88 -16.91 -4.49
CA ARG A 54 14.70 -18.14 -4.38
C ARG A 54 14.84 -18.87 -5.72
N SER A 55 13.80 -18.84 -6.54
CA SER A 55 13.79 -19.48 -7.86
C SER A 55 14.28 -18.57 -9.00
N GLY A 56 14.73 -17.35 -8.69
CA GLY A 56 15.22 -16.39 -9.69
C GLY A 56 14.15 -15.90 -10.68
N LYS A 57 12.86 -16.02 -10.34
CA LYS A 57 11.73 -15.66 -11.19
C LYS A 57 11.42 -14.16 -11.11
N PHE A 58 12.35 -13.33 -11.56
CA PHE A 58 12.23 -11.88 -11.49
C PHE A 58 11.08 -11.30 -12.33
N SER A 59 10.62 -12.03 -13.36
CA SER A 59 9.42 -11.64 -14.11
C SER A 59 8.18 -11.58 -13.21
N GLY A 60 8.00 -12.54 -12.30
CA GLY A 60 6.88 -12.53 -11.36
C GLY A 60 6.98 -11.39 -10.34
N ILE A 61 8.19 -11.03 -9.91
CA ILE A 61 8.43 -9.86 -9.04
C ILE A 61 8.08 -8.57 -9.78
N PHE A 62 8.44 -8.48 -11.06
CA PHE A 62 8.07 -7.35 -11.92
C PHE A 62 6.55 -7.24 -12.10
N GLU A 63 5.86 -8.36 -12.29
CA GLU A 63 4.39 -8.39 -12.38
C GLU A 63 3.74 -7.90 -11.08
N LEU A 64 4.23 -8.34 -9.91
CA LEU A 64 3.74 -7.88 -8.60
C LEU A 64 3.98 -6.38 -8.40
N ALA A 65 5.17 -5.87 -8.76
CA ALA A 65 5.47 -4.44 -8.68
C ALA A 65 4.59 -3.61 -9.63
N SER A 66 4.32 -4.13 -10.83
CA SER A 66 3.44 -3.50 -11.81
C SER A 66 2.01 -3.46 -11.31
N LEU A 67 1.51 -4.56 -10.75
CA LEU A 67 0.17 -4.64 -10.15
C LEU A 67 0.01 -3.65 -9.00
N ALA A 68 0.99 -3.58 -8.10
CA ALA A 68 1.00 -2.61 -7.00
C ALA A 68 0.93 -1.16 -7.49
N THR A 69 1.69 -0.84 -8.54
CA THR A 69 1.69 0.50 -9.16
C THR A 69 0.34 0.81 -9.78
N LEU A 70 -0.25 -0.15 -10.52
CA LEU A 70 -1.57 0.00 -11.14
C LEU A 70 -2.67 0.21 -10.09
N GLU A 71 -2.66 -0.56 -9.00
CA GLU A 71 -3.61 -0.36 -7.91
C GLU A 71 -3.50 1.06 -7.34
N PHE A 72 -2.28 1.53 -7.06
CA PHE A 72 -2.08 2.88 -6.53
C PHE A 72 -2.53 3.98 -7.51
N LEU A 73 -2.22 3.84 -8.80
CA LEU A 73 -2.65 4.80 -9.83
C LEU A 73 -4.18 4.86 -9.94
N ASN A 74 -4.87 3.71 -9.85
CA ASN A 74 -6.33 3.67 -9.84
C ASN A 74 -6.93 4.45 -8.66
N LEU A 75 -6.24 4.56 -7.52
CA LEU A 75 -6.66 5.42 -6.40
C LEU A 75 -6.61 6.91 -6.75
N GLN A 76 -5.58 7.34 -7.48
CA GLN A 76 -5.42 8.74 -7.86
C GLN A 76 -6.48 9.18 -8.88
N VAL A 77 -6.82 8.31 -9.83
CA VAL A 77 -7.88 8.57 -10.83
C VAL A 77 -9.24 8.74 -10.15
N HIS A 78 -9.58 7.89 -9.17
CA HIS A 78 -10.84 8.01 -8.44
C HIS A 78 -10.91 9.30 -7.59
N LYS A 79 -9.79 9.79 -7.05
CA LYS A 79 -9.77 11.07 -6.34
C LYS A 79 -10.02 12.26 -7.28
N LEU A 80 -9.54 12.20 -8.53
CA LEU A 80 -9.75 13.26 -9.51
C LEU A 80 -11.21 13.35 -9.97
N ILE A 81 -11.89 12.21 -10.14
CA ILE A 81 -13.29 12.17 -10.58
C ILE A 81 -14.25 12.68 -9.49
N GLN A 82 -13.92 12.55 -8.20
CA GLN A 82 -14.77 13.03 -7.09
C GLN A 82 -14.67 14.54 -6.82
N ILE A 83 -13.77 15.26 -7.52
CA ILE A 83 -13.58 16.72 -7.39
C ILE A 83 -14.25 17.47 -8.56
N LEU A 84 -14.69 16.74 -9.60
CA LEU A 84 -15.43 17.26 -10.74
C LEU A 84 -16.93 16.96 -10.60
#